data_AF-A0A3B1BF34-F1
#
_entry.id   AF-A0A3B1BF34-F1
#
_cell.length_a   1.000
_cell.length_b   1.000
_cell.length_c   1.000
_cell.angle_alpha   90.00
_cell.angle_beta   90.00
_cell.angle_gamma   90.00
#
_symmetry.space_group_name_H-M   'P 1'
#
loop_
_entity.id
_entity.type
_entity.pdbx_description
1 polymer ?
#
loop_
_entity_poly.entity_id
_entity_poly.type
_entity_poly.pdbx_seq_one_letter_code
_entity_poly.pdbx_strand_id
1 'polypeptide(L)'
;MAIEIHVPVLGESVTEATVGKWFKSVGDAVAVDEPICELETDKVALEVNATASGALTQIAVQEGDTVEVGALLATIDETAHGKTAPTATTPKPREAAASPAPKAPADEKTAPVSASGGVRASAAKIAADKAVDLSKITGTGPDGVVTKADVLNFLDHGASPLPVAAAPAPQEENIPTEEIVPMTRLRRTIA
;
A
#
# COMPACT_ATOMS: atom_id res chain seq x y z
N MET A 1 -19.81 -14.54 -25.56
CA MET A 1 -19.24 -15.90 -25.65
C MET A 1 -18.26 -15.99 -24.51
N ALA A 2 -18.42 -16.99 -23.66
CA ALA A 2 -17.58 -17.16 -22.49
C ALA A 2 -16.29 -17.90 -22.88
N ILE A 3 -15.15 -17.30 -22.57
CA ILE A 3 -13.81 -17.84 -22.74
C ILE A 3 -13.27 -18.18 -21.36
N GLU A 4 -12.81 -19.41 -21.23
CA GLU A 4 -12.19 -19.92 -20.01
C GLU A 4 -10.68 -19.64 -20.07
N ILE A 5 -10.17 -18.95 -19.05
CA ILE A 5 -8.74 -18.74 -18.85
C ILE A 5 -8.23 -19.86 -17.95
N HIS A 6 -7.30 -20.65 -18.48
CA HIS A 6 -6.65 -21.73 -17.75
C HIS A 6 -5.24 -21.33 -17.33
N VAL A 7 -4.73 -21.97 -16.28
CA VAL A 7 -3.32 -21.85 -15.87
C VAL A 7 -2.42 -22.29 -17.02
N PRO A 8 -1.51 -21.43 -17.52
CA PRO A 8 -0.56 -21.80 -18.58
C PRO A 8 0.46 -22.82 -18.07
N VAL A 9 1.23 -23.42 -18.97
CA VAL A 9 2.31 -24.34 -18.58
C VAL A 9 3.45 -23.53 -17.98
N LEU A 10 3.70 -23.68 -16.67
CA LEU A 10 4.68 -22.90 -15.90
C LEU A 10 6.11 -23.48 -15.95
N GLY A 11 6.31 -24.56 -16.71
CA GLY A 11 7.59 -25.23 -16.94
C GLY A 11 7.48 -26.75 -16.82
N GLU A 12 8.43 -27.51 -17.39
CA GLU A 12 8.39 -28.99 -17.40
C GLU A 12 8.38 -29.64 -15.99
N SER A 13 8.76 -28.91 -14.95
CA SER A 13 8.83 -29.41 -13.57
C SER A 13 7.91 -28.68 -12.58
N VAL A 14 7.05 -27.76 -13.05
CA VAL A 14 6.16 -26.99 -12.18
C VAL A 14 4.72 -27.39 -12.47
N THR A 15 4.13 -28.19 -11.57
CA THR A 15 2.77 -28.72 -11.70
C THR A 15 1.71 -27.89 -10.97
N GLU A 16 2.13 -27.01 -10.07
CA GLU A 16 1.27 -26.20 -9.22
C GLU A 16 1.78 -24.76 -9.12
N ALA A 17 0.86 -23.82 -8.93
CA ALA A 17 1.15 -22.41 -8.65
C ALA A 17 0.14 -21.81 -7.71
N THR A 18 0.54 -20.78 -6.99
CA THR A 18 -0.33 -20.04 -6.08
C THR A 18 -0.75 -18.74 -6.75
N VAL A 19 -2.02 -18.37 -6.66
CA VAL A 19 -2.47 -17.06 -7.16
C VAL A 19 -1.94 -15.99 -6.22
N GLY A 20 -1.01 -15.16 -6.70
CA GLY A 20 -0.42 -14.08 -5.91
C GLY A 20 -1.37 -12.90 -5.77
N LYS A 21 -1.73 -12.27 -6.90
CA LYS A 21 -2.55 -11.06 -6.91
C LYS A 21 -3.44 -10.98 -8.15
N TRP A 22 -4.68 -10.53 -7.96
CA TRP A 22 -5.58 -10.17 -9.05
C TRP A 22 -5.44 -8.69 -9.41
N PHE A 23 -5.25 -8.40 -10.70
CA PHE A 23 -5.30 -7.04 -11.26
C PHE A 23 -6.71 -6.66 -11.70
N LYS A 24 -7.58 -7.66 -11.89
CA LYS A 24 -8.95 -7.52 -12.38
C LYS A 24 -9.92 -8.23 -11.46
N SER A 25 -11.08 -7.62 -11.27
CA SER A 25 -12.17 -8.16 -10.47
C SER A 25 -13.33 -8.61 -11.36
N VAL A 26 -14.24 -9.39 -10.80
CA VAL A 26 -15.48 -9.76 -11.48
C VAL A 26 -16.25 -8.50 -11.90
N GLY A 27 -16.55 -8.38 -13.18
CA GLY A 27 -17.21 -7.27 -13.85
C GLY A 27 -16.27 -6.25 -14.50
N ASP A 28 -14.96 -6.36 -14.29
CA ASP A 28 -13.98 -5.43 -14.86
C ASP A 28 -13.70 -5.75 -16.34
N ALA A 29 -13.44 -4.72 -17.13
CA ALA A 29 -13.05 -4.89 -18.53
C ALA A 29 -11.60 -5.36 -18.64
N VAL A 30 -11.35 -6.38 -19.46
CA VAL A 30 -10.02 -6.87 -19.81
C VAL A 30 -9.83 -6.79 -21.33
N ALA A 31 -8.65 -6.36 -21.77
CA ALA A 31 -8.28 -6.42 -23.19
C ALA A 31 -7.44 -7.68 -23.50
N VAL A 32 -7.38 -8.08 -24.77
CA VAL A 32 -6.41 -9.10 -25.24
C VAL A 32 -5.00 -8.70 -24.80
N ASP A 33 -4.22 -9.69 -24.36
CA ASP A 33 -2.84 -9.55 -23.88
C ASP A 33 -2.68 -8.70 -22.61
N GLU A 34 -3.77 -8.35 -21.92
CA GLU A 34 -3.71 -7.62 -20.64
C GLU A 34 -3.51 -8.60 -19.46
N PRO A 35 -2.61 -8.31 -18.50
CA PRO A 35 -2.41 -9.16 -17.32
C PRO A 35 -3.65 -9.12 -16.40
N ILE A 36 -4.19 -10.30 -16.08
CA ILE A 36 -5.39 -10.44 -15.25
C ILE A 36 -5.03 -10.80 -13.81
N CYS A 37 -4.07 -11.72 -13.65
CA CYS A 37 -3.57 -12.17 -12.36
C CYS A 37 -2.08 -12.54 -12.43
N GLU A 38 -1.44 -12.53 -11.27
CA GLU A 38 -0.07 -12.98 -11.07
C GLU A 38 -0.10 -14.35 -10.40
N LEU A 39 0.61 -15.32 -10.96
CA LEU A 39 0.84 -16.64 -10.39
C LEU A 39 2.23 -16.67 -9.78
N GLU A 40 2.33 -16.95 -8.48
CA GLU A 40 3.58 -17.13 -7.78
C GLU A 40 3.92 -18.63 -7.67
N THR A 41 5.15 -18.96 -8.04
CA THR A 41 5.73 -20.29 -7.85
C THR A 41 6.96 -20.16 -6.93
N ASP A 42 7.51 -21.27 -6.41
CA ASP A 42 8.65 -21.29 -5.46
C ASP A 42 9.87 -20.44 -5.88
N LYS A 43 10.03 -20.16 -7.18
CA LYS A 43 11.19 -19.43 -7.72
C LYS A 43 10.83 -18.25 -8.62
N VAL A 44 9.62 -18.19 -9.19
CA VAL A 44 9.26 -17.22 -10.23
C VAL A 44 7.80 -16.80 -10.09
N ALA A 45 7.53 -15.50 -10.19
CA ALA A 45 6.19 -14.99 -10.43
C ALA A 45 5.97 -14.84 -11.94
N LEU A 46 4.85 -15.36 -12.44
CA LEU A 46 4.45 -15.31 -13.84
C LEU A 46 3.10 -14.62 -13.97
N GLU A 47 2.99 -13.67 -14.89
CA GLU A 47 1.72 -12.99 -15.17
C GLU A 47 0.89 -13.82 -16.15
N VAL A 48 -0.42 -13.95 -15.87
CA VAL A 48 -1.38 -14.58 -16.78
C VAL A 48 -2.11 -13.49 -17.55
N ASN A 49 -1.92 -13.47 -18.86
CA ASN A 49 -2.54 -12.52 -19.77
C ASN A 49 -3.88 -13.06 -20.31
N ALA A 50 -4.79 -12.15 -20.64
CA ALA A 50 -6.06 -12.51 -21.25
C ALA A 50 -5.90 -12.93 -22.71
N THR A 51 -6.46 -14.08 -23.07
CA THR A 51 -6.52 -14.58 -24.46
C THR A 51 -7.50 -13.77 -25.33
N ALA A 52 -8.44 -13.05 -24.72
CA ALA A 52 -9.48 -12.29 -25.41
C ALA A 52 -9.88 -11.03 -24.63
N SER A 53 -10.45 -10.06 -25.34
CA SER A 53 -11.05 -8.87 -24.72
C SER A 53 -12.47 -9.15 -24.27
N GLY A 54 -12.87 -8.65 -23.11
CA GLY A 54 -14.24 -8.81 -22.61
C GLY A 54 -14.40 -8.29 -21.20
N ALA A 55 -15.41 -8.80 -20.49
CA ALA A 55 -15.56 -8.59 -19.05
C ALA A 55 -15.27 -9.87 -18.28
N LEU A 56 -14.55 -9.77 -17.16
CA LEU A 56 -14.38 -10.89 -16.24
C LEU A 56 -15.75 -11.25 -15.63
N THR A 57 -16.31 -12.42 -15.88
CA THR A 57 -17.65 -12.78 -15.36
C THR A 57 -17.57 -13.58 -14.06
N GLN A 58 -16.51 -14.35 -13.87
CA GLN A 58 -16.32 -15.19 -12.71
C GLN A 58 -14.84 -15.46 -12.46
N ILE A 59 -14.45 -15.47 -11.19
CA ILE A 59 -13.15 -15.93 -10.71
C ILE A 59 -13.39 -17.24 -9.96
N ALA A 60 -12.75 -18.32 -10.40
CA ALA A 60 -12.87 -19.64 -9.77
C ALA A 60 -11.89 -19.80 -8.59
N VAL A 61 -10.81 -19.03 -8.57
CA VAL A 61 -9.67 -19.17 -7.65
C VAL A 61 -9.30 -17.83 -7.05
N GLN A 62 -9.29 -17.72 -5.73
CA GLN A 62 -8.99 -16.45 -5.04
C GLN A 62 -7.49 -16.22 -4.85
N GLU A 63 -7.11 -15.02 -4.41
CA GLU A 63 -5.73 -14.73 -4.00
C GLU A 63 -5.31 -15.64 -2.85
N GLY A 64 -4.11 -16.21 -2.97
CA GLY A 64 -3.53 -17.14 -2.00
C GLY A 64 -3.93 -18.61 -2.19
N ASP A 65 -4.81 -18.93 -3.13
CA ASP A 65 -5.20 -20.31 -3.43
C ASP A 65 -4.19 -20.99 -4.39
N THR A 66 -3.99 -22.29 -4.22
CA THR A 66 -3.09 -23.11 -5.04
C THR A 66 -3.87 -23.80 -6.16
N VAL A 67 -3.35 -23.71 -7.38
CA VAL A 67 -3.95 -24.25 -8.61
C VAL A 67 -2.98 -25.16 -9.35
N GLU A 68 -3.52 -26.18 -9.99
CA GLU A 68 -2.75 -27.06 -10.89
C GLU A 68 -2.68 -26.48 -12.31
N VAL A 69 -1.67 -26.89 -13.08
CA VAL A 69 -1.55 -26.54 -14.49
C VAL A 69 -2.79 -27.01 -15.26
N GLY A 70 -3.39 -26.11 -16.05
CA GLY A 70 -4.63 -26.36 -16.78
C GLY A 70 -5.92 -26.18 -15.96
N ALA A 71 -5.83 -25.86 -14.67
CA ALA A 71 -7.02 -25.51 -13.89
C ALA A 71 -7.67 -24.22 -14.39
N LEU A 72 -8.99 -24.10 -14.20
CA LEU A 72 -9.76 -22.91 -14.55
C LEU A 72 -9.46 -21.79 -13.55
N LEU A 73 -8.94 -20.65 -14.03
CA LEU A 73 -8.69 -19.47 -13.20
C LEU A 73 -9.90 -18.54 -13.17
N ALA A 74 -10.37 -18.15 -14.35
CA ALA A 74 -11.47 -17.21 -14.53
C ALA A 74 -12.16 -17.40 -15.87
N THR A 75 -13.36 -16.85 -15.97
CA THR A 75 -14.13 -16.80 -17.21
C THR A 75 -14.27 -15.35 -17.66
N ILE A 76 -13.98 -15.09 -18.94
CA ILE A 76 -14.16 -13.80 -19.60
C ILE A 76 -15.35 -13.94 -20.55
N ASP A 77 -16.28 -12.99 -20.58
CA ASP A 77 -17.28 -12.92 -21.65
C ASP A 77 -16.91 -11.82 -22.65
N GLU A 78 -16.64 -12.21 -23.90
CA GLU A 78 -16.26 -11.28 -24.99
C GLU A 78 -17.38 -10.34 -25.40
N THR A 79 -18.64 -10.73 -25.14
CA THR A 79 -19.82 -9.93 -25.52
C THR A 79 -20.16 -8.89 -24.45
N ALA A 80 -19.66 -9.06 -23.23
CA ALA A 80 -19.82 -8.13 -22.14
C ALA A 80 -18.81 -6.99 -22.22
N HIS A 81 -19.33 -5.76 -22.31
CA HIS A 81 -18.51 -4.57 -22.11
C HIS A 81 -18.32 -4.39 -20.61
N GLY A 82 -17.16 -4.81 -20.10
CA GLY A 82 -16.82 -4.66 -18.70
C GLY A 82 -16.79 -3.20 -18.29
N LYS A 83 -16.95 -2.95 -17.00
CA LYS A 83 -16.79 -1.61 -16.46
C LYS A 83 -15.30 -1.28 -16.55
N THR A 84 -14.89 -0.47 -17.51
CA THR A 84 -13.53 0.07 -17.54
C THR A 84 -13.36 0.89 -16.26
N ALA A 85 -12.60 0.39 -15.29
CA ALA A 85 -12.11 1.21 -14.21
C ALA A 85 -11.42 2.43 -14.85
N PRO A 86 -11.77 3.68 -14.48
CA PRO A 86 -11.20 4.84 -15.12
C PRO A 86 -9.72 4.90 -14.78
N THR A 87 -8.88 4.42 -15.70
CA THR A 87 -7.47 4.76 -15.72
C THR A 87 -7.44 6.28 -15.88
N ALA A 88 -7.00 6.95 -14.82
CA ALA A 88 -6.83 8.39 -14.80
C ALA A 88 -5.66 8.78 -15.71
N THR A 89 -5.83 8.59 -17.01
CA THR A 89 -4.96 9.14 -18.04
C THR A 89 -5.30 10.61 -18.12
N THR A 90 -4.65 11.42 -17.27
CA THR A 90 -4.65 12.88 -17.38
C THR A 90 -4.20 13.27 -18.80
N PRO A 91 -5.05 13.91 -19.62
CA PRO A 91 -4.57 14.68 -20.74
C PRO A 91 -4.48 16.13 -20.26
N LYS A 92 -3.26 16.63 -20.08
CA LYS A 92 -3.01 18.06 -20.09
C LYS A 92 -2.84 18.48 -21.56
N PRO A 93 -3.72 19.34 -22.08
CA PRO A 93 -3.27 20.64 -22.63
C PRO A 93 -4.24 21.78 -22.23
N ARG A 94 -3.81 22.80 -21.48
CA ARG A 94 -3.38 24.16 -21.94
C ARG A 94 -4.23 24.78 -23.07
N GLU A 95 -5.09 25.75 -22.72
CA GLU A 95 -5.14 27.17 -23.19
C GLU A 95 -6.39 27.85 -22.59
N ALA A 96 -6.24 28.83 -21.70
CA ALA A 96 -6.41 30.27 -21.95
C ALA A 96 -7.71 30.67 -22.68
N ALA A 97 -8.70 31.22 -21.96
CA ALA A 97 -9.25 32.57 -22.19
C ALA A 97 -10.57 32.82 -21.43
N ALA A 98 -10.67 34.06 -20.93
CA ALA A 98 -11.87 34.87 -20.73
C ALA A 98 -12.84 34.58 -19.57
N SER A 99 -12.76 35.48 -18.58
CA SER A 99 -13.86 35.96 -17.74
C SER A 99 -15.08 36.41 -18.59
N PRO A 100 -16.32 36.45 -18.04
CA PRO A 100 -16.72 37.48 -17.09
C PRO A 100 -17.47 36.96 -15.84
N ALA A 101 -17.36 37.73 -14.77
CA ALA A 101 -18.05 37.59 -13.48
C ALA A 101 -19.60 37.61 -13.60
N PRO A 102 -20.37 37.28 -12.53
CA PRO A 102 -20.54 38.26 -11.44
C PRO A 102 -20.65 37.71 -10.01
N LYS A 103 -20.26 38.61 -9.09
CA LYS A 103 -20.72 38.85 -7.71
C LYS A 103 -20.26 37.92 -6.57
N ALA A 104 -19.25 38.48 -5.89
CA ALA A 104 -19.05 38.45 -4.45
C ALA A 104 -20.33 38.71 -3.62
N PRO A 105 -20.33 38.36 -2.33
CA PRO A 105 -19.94 39.38 -1.35
C PRO A 105 -18.62 39.05 -0.66
N ALA A 106 -17.80 40.09 -0.55
CA ALA A 106 -16.66 40.15 0.32
C ALA A 106 -17.13 40.12 1.78
N ASP A 107 -16.39 39.43 2.63
CA ASP A 107 -15.99 40.03 3.90
C ASP A 107 -14.46 39.93 3.98
N GLU A 108 -13.88 41.11 3.80
CA GLU A 108 -12.52 41.49 4.05
C GLU A 108 -12.22 41.30 5.55
N LYS A 109 -11.04 40.77 5.91
CA LYS A 109 -10.09 41.47 6.81
C LYS A 109 -8.92 40.57 7.24
N THR A 110 -7.74 41.18 7.12
CA THR A 110 -6.48 40.91 7.83
C THR A 110 -5.70 39.64 7.48
N ALA A 111 -4.69 39.85 6.63
CA ALA A 111 -3.35 39.52 7.08
C ALA A 111 -3.06 40.25 8.41
N PRO A 112 -2.40 39.59 9.36
CA PRO A 112 -1.19 40.17 9.88
C PRO A 112 -0.03 39.22 9.65
N VAL A 113 1.06 39.81 9.18
CA VAL A 113 2.40 39.29 9.42
C VAL A 113 2.60 39.22 10.94
N SER A 114 2.91 38.06 11.49
CA SER A 114 4.09 37.81 12.33
C SER A 114 4.02 36.46 13.06
N ALA A 115 5.18 35.80 13.12
CA ALA A 115 5.63 34.81 14.09
C ALA A 115 5.12 33.35 13.96
N SER A 116 5.95 32.55 13.27
CA SER A 116 6.34 31.18 13.61
C SER A 116 5.23 30.15 13.81
N GLY A 117 4.92 29.38 12.77
CA GLY A 117 4.00 28.24 12.87
C GLY A 117 3.05 28.07 11.69
N GLY A 118 3.54 28.20 10.46
CA GLY A 118 2.72 27.80 9.30
C GLY A 118 2.43 26.29 9.36
N VAL A 119 1.27 25.86 8.88
CA VAL A 119 0.99 24.41 8.73
C VAL A 119 1.19 24.05 7.25
N ARG A 120 2.00 23.03 6.95
CA ARG A 120 2.12 22.56 5.56
C ARG A 120 0.77 22.01 5.08
N ALA A 121 0.42 22.27 3.83
CA ALA A 121 -0.85 21.82 3.24
C ALA A 121 -1.11 20.31 3.41
N SER A 122 -0.06 19.48 3.39
CA SER A 122 -0.15 18.04 3.64
C SER A 122 -0.44 17.69 5.10
N ALA A 123 0.07 18.47 6.05
CA ALA A 123 -0.18 18.31 7.48
C ALA A 123 -1.61 18.74 7.83
N ALA A 124 -2.08 19.85 7.26
CA ALA A 124 -3.45 20.35 7.42
C ALA A 124 -4.49 19.34 6.90
N LYS A 125 -4.23 18.68 5.77
CA LYS A 125 -5.12 17.62 5.23
C LYS A 125 -5.26 16.42 6.17
N ILE A 126 -4.18 15.98 6.79
CA ILE A 126 -4.18 14.81 7.67
C ILE A 126 -4.79 15.15 9.03
N ALA A 127 -4.50 16.34 9.55
CA ALA A 127 -5.11 16.84 10.76
C ALA A 127 -6.63 17.03 10.60
N ALA A 128 -7.10 17.49 9.43
CA ALA A 128 -8.53 17.60 9.13
C ALA A 128 -9.22 16.23 9.04
N ASP A 129 -8.60 15.23 8.42
CA ASP A 129 -9.14 13.87 8.28
C ASP A 129 -9.22 13.12 9.62
N LYS A 130 -8.25 13.38 10.50
CA LYS A 130 -8.15 12.73 11.82
C LYS A 130 -8.61 13.59 12.99
N ALA A 131 -9.25 14.73 12.70
CA ALA A 131 -9.76 15.70 13.67
C ALA A 131 -8.71 16.13 14.74
N VAL A 132 -7.47 16.35 14.30
CA VAL A 132 -6.33 16.71 15.17
C VAL A 132 -6.19 18.22 15.27
N ASP A 133 -6.02 18.72 16.49
CA ASP A 133 -5.83 20.14 16.76
C ASP A 133 -4.37 20.55 16.48
N LEU A 134 -4.20 21.29 15.39
CA LEU A 134 -2.90 21.78 14.89
C LEU A 134 -2.21 22.75 15.87
N SER A 135 -2.96 23.35 16.80
CA SER A 135 -2.42 24.29 17.79
C SER A 135 -1.65 23.59 18.91
N LYS A 136 -1.86 22.29 19.09
CA LYS A 136 -1.21 21.46 20.13
C LYS A 136 0.03 20.73 19.61
N ILE A 137 0.32 20.86 18.32
CA ILE A 137 1.42 20.20 17.66
C ILE A 137 2.57 21.20 17.52
N THR A 138 3.71 20.86 18.12
CA THR A 138 4.94 21.62 17.91
C THR A 138 5.47 21.31 16.51
N GLY A 139 5.54 22.33 15.66
CA GLY A 139 6.04 22.17 14.29
C GLY A 139 7.56 22.11 14.24
N THR A 140 8.12 20.98 13.84
CA THR A 140 9.58 20.78 13.71
C THR A 140 10.11 21.20 12.34
N GLY A 141 9.25 21.74 11.47
CA GLY A 141 9.64 22.20 10.14
C GLY A 141 10.49 23.48 10.16
N PRO A 142 11.14 23.83 9.02
CA PRO A 142 11.81 25.11 8.87
C PRO A 142 10.82 26.24 9.14
N ASP A 143 11.21 27.21 9.95
CA ASP A 143 10.37 28.31 10.47
C ASP A 143 9.25 27.90 11.46
N GLY A 144 9.42 26.76 12.15
CA GLY A 144 8.47 26.27 13.16
C GLY A 144 7.20 25.66 12.56
N VAL A 145 7.26 25.29 11.28
CA VAL A 145 6.09 24.88 10.50
C VAL A 145 5.68 23.45 10.84
N VAL A 146 4.38 23.21 11.10
CA VAL A 146 3.85 21.87 11.36
C VAL A 146 3.89 21.03 10.09
N THR A 147 4.63 19.93 10.13
CA THR A 147 4.79 19.02 8.99
C THR A 147 3.91 17.77 9.12
N LYS A 148 3.82 17.02 8.02
CA LYS A 148 3.09 15.74 8.00
C LYS A 148 3.62 14.76 9.06
N ALA A 149 4.94 14.76 9.29
CA ALA A 149 5.57 13.91 10.30
C ALA A 149 5.13 14.29 11.72
N ASP A 150 5.00 15.59 12.03
CA ASP A 150 4.60 16.05 13.36
C ASP A 150 3.14 15.70 13.68
N VAL A 151 2.23 15.80 12.72
CA VAL A 151 0.82 15.39 12.88
C VAL A 151 0.70 13.88 13.08
N LEU A 152 1.46 13.09 12.33
CA LEU A 152 1.47 11.64 12.47
C LEU A 152 2.10 11.21 13.81
N ASN A 153 3.18 11.86 14.22
CA ASN A 153 3.81 11.61 15.52
C ASN A 153 2.88 11.98 16.68
N PHE A 154 2.12 13.08 16.57
CA PHE A 154 1.11 13.44 17.55
C PHE A 154 -0.06 12.46 17.61
N LEU A 155 -0.48 11.91 16.48
CA LEU A 155 -1.53 10.88 16.41
C LEU A 155 -1.08 9.55 17.03
N ASP A 156 0.18 9.20 16.83
CA ASP A 156 0.74 7.92 17.27
C ASP A 156 1.16 7.95 18.74
N HIS A 157 1.66 9.11 19.22
CA HIS A 157 2.24 9.25 20.55
C HIS A 157 1.50 10.22 21.48
N GLY A 158 0.47 10.93 21.01
CA GLY A 158 -0.44 11.78 21.81
C GLY A 158 0.27 12.74 22.78
N ALA A 159 0.52 13.99 22.35
CA ALA A 159 1.07 15.07 23.19
C ALA A 159 2.20 14.63 24.15
N SER A 160 3.42 14.44 23.62
CA SER A 160 4.58 14.23 24.49
C SER A 160 5.12 15.58 24.98
N PRO A 161 5.17 15.86 26.29
CA PRO A 161 5.83 17.05 26.80
C PRO A 161 7.35 16.85 26.79
N LEU A 162 8.05 17.89 26.33
CA LEU A 162 9.36 18.45 26.73
C LEU A 162 10.49 17.54 27.28
N PRO A 163 11.75 17.91 27.01
CA PRO A 163 12.92 17.11 27.35
C PRO A 163 13.13 17.04 28.87
N VAL A 164 13.11 15.84 29.44
CA VAL A 164 13.58 15.60 30.80
C VAL A 164 15.06 15.26 30.75
N ALA A 165 15.87 16.28 31.03
CA ALA A 165 17.09 16.07 31.79
C ALA A 165 16.70 15.61 33.22
N ALA A 166 17.42 14.61 33.73
CA ALA A 166 17.55 14.19 35.13
C ALA A 166 16.40 13.39 35.79
N ALA A 167 16.58 12.05 35.91
CA ALA A 167 16.55 11.27 37.17
C ALA A 167 16.64 9.74 36.88
N PRO A 168 17.17 8.91 37.80
CA PRO A 168 17.91 7.68 37.51
C PRO A 168 17.04 6.43 37.35
N ALA A 169 17.58 5.46 36.61
CA ALA A 169 17.03 4.13 36.42
C ALA A 169 17.06 3.27 37.70
N PRO A 170 15.98 2.51 37.99
CA PRO A 170 16.06 1.27 38.73
C PRO A 170 16.00 0.07 37.76
N GLN A 171 17.12 -0.64 37.79
CA GLN A 171 17.46 -1.98 37.36
C GLN A 171 16.30 -2.99 37.25
N GLU A 172 16.29 -3.79 36.17
CA GLU A 172 16.20 -5.25 36.29
C GLU A 172 16.71 -5.92 34.99
N GLU A 173 18.03 -5.99 34.85
CA GLU A 173 18.71 -6.81 33.84
C GLU A 173 19.38 -7.96 34.58
N ASN A 174 18.65 -9.07 34.72
CA ASN A 174 19.17 -10.32 35.23
C ASN A 174 18.91 -11.42 34.21
N ILE A 175 19.89 -11.62 33.32
CA ILE A 175 20.32 -12.95 32.91
C ILE A 175 21.82 -12.86 32.58
N PRO A 176 22.70 -13.38 33.45
CA PRO A 176 24.12 -13.46 33.15
C PRO A 176 24.37 -14.42 31.99
N THR A 177 25.26 -13.98 31.11
CA THR A 177 25.93 -14.77 30.08
C THR A 177 26.62 -15.99 30.68
N GLU A 178 26.72 -17.04 29.86
CA GLU A 178 27.73 -18.12 29.91
C GLU A 178 27.27 -19.50 30.46
N GLU A 179 26.91 -20.40 29.55
CA GLU A 179 27.35 -21.80 29.66
C GLU A 179 27.38 -22.47 28.26
N ILE A 180 28.53 -22.35 27.58
CA ILE A 180 28.90 -23.21 26.45
C ILE A 180 29.74 -24.34 27.02
N VAL A 181 29.13 -25.51 27.24
CA VAL A 181 29.87 -26.78 27.35
C VAL A 181 29.11 -27.89 26.63
N PRO A 182 29.41 -28.16 25.34
CA PRO A 182 28.91 -29.37 24.70
C PRO A 182 29.63 -30.61 25.23
N MET A 183 28.80 -31.61 25.54
CA MET A 183 29.09 -32.85 26.27
C MET A 183 30.32 -33.64 25.80
N THR A 184 30.98 -34.19 26.83
CA THR A 184 32.02 -35.22 26.86
C THR A 184 32.07 -36.19 25.67
N ARG A 185 33.20 -36.19 24.96
CA ARG A 185 33.68 -37.36 24.21
C ARG A 185 34.74 -38.08 25.02
N LEU A 186 34.33 -39.01 25.87
CA LEU A 186 35.24 -40.03 26.36
C LEU A 186 34.64 -41.42 26.14
N ARG A 187 34.81 -41.90 24.91
CA ARG A 187 34.93 -43.34 24.66
C ARG A 187 36.40 -43.73 24.88
N ARG A 188 36.66 -44.55 25.88
CA ARG A 188 37.82 -45.46 26.02
C ARG A 188 37.48 -46.34 27.22
N THR A 189 36.90 -47.52 27.10
CA THR A 189 37.31 -48.71 26.31
C THR A 189 38.79 -49.05 26.53
N ILE A 190 39.01 -49.94 27.51
CA ILE A 190 40.05 -50.98 27.58
C ILE A 190 41.51 -50.53 27.75
N ALA A 191 42.10 -50.88 28.90
CA ALA A 191 43.33 -51.66 29.10
C ALA A 191 43.86 -51.45 30.53
#